data_AF-A0A1B8A670-F1
#
_entry.id   AF-A0A1B8A670-F1
#
_cell.length_a   1.000
_cell.length_b   1.000
_cell.length_c   1.000
_cell.angle_alpha   90.00
_cell.angle_beta   90.00
_cell.angle_gamma   90.00
#
_symmetry.space_group_name_H-M   'P 1'
#
loop_
_entity.id
_entity.type
_entity.pdbx_description
1 polymer ?
#
loop_
_entity_poly.entity_id
_entity_poly.type
_entity_poly.pdbx_seq_one_letter_code
_entity_poly.pdbx_strand_id
1 'polypeptide(L)'
;MISLLPSELICMITELCSLGAQASLARSCRVLYDICKPILYRNDVINHRSSSVFYSIVYCRDRRDALRILEAAKEGGAAFTKCQDAQKWHPLSFHRIDATLYSPLHLAARRGLDDIVAYLINHGLDIDDKEGIDLSRRTPLMEAILNHQELTAVLIVRRGASRGLRPPDLEAFQAAIREGMTYLLRVMVERNALDVNSEIGYGCTPLALAVCHRKGPVMAALLELGAHALPAMRRFCSDNAFLSILWMLDSASSHLLKSLELGGMLELAFSIATERVSSVQTNRQVVALERLLKLLYRDGQMNGNTVSLPARDFSDFLDALLQMVLSIDYTDTRLAGLFHSWGATIQTGVYLRLNKVLRSSVFEENIRLCLRRHPGLLHCFDFVHSHSLHCPALAGRWAVRYFLDHVPGYMLWLIQELKQQGFPLDRHGVEQLDLSKFKEDGSIPG
;
A
#
# COMPACT_ATOMS: atom_id res chain seq x y z
N MET A 1 -21.77 -62.93 4.64
CA MET A 1 -21.17 -64.15 5.22
C MET A 1 -19.83 -63.89 5.89
N ILE A 2 -18.87 -63.19 5.24
CA ILE A 2 -17.56 -62.89 5.86
C ILE A 2 -17.68 -62.01 7.12
N SER A 3 -18.63 -61.07 7.16
CA SER A 3 -18.89 -60.20 8.32
C SER A 3 -19.46 -60.92 9.56
N LEU A 4 -19.80 -62.21 9.46
CA LEU A 4 -20.26 -63.05 10.59
C LEU A 4 -19.10 -63.84 11.22
N LEU A 5 -17.90 -63.79 10.63
CA LEU A 5 -16.72 -64.44 11.20
C LEU A 5 -16.18 -63.63 12.39
N PRO A 6 -15.55 -64.29 13.38
CA PRO A 6 -14.80 -63.61 14.43
C PRO A 6 -13.76 -62.65 13.84
N SER A 7 -13.59 -61.50 14.50
CA SER A 7 -12.67 -60.45 14.05
C SER A 7 -11.22 -60.94 13.91
N GLU A 8 -10.77 -61.88 14.75
CA GLU A 8 -9.41 -62.42 14.66
C GLU A 8 -9.19 -63.22 13.37
N LEU A 9 -10.17 -64.03 12.95
CA LEU A 9 -10.09 -64.79 11.72
C LEU A 9 -10.11 -63.88 10.49
N ILE A 10 -10.90 -62.81 10.52
CA ILE A 10 -10.92 -61.80 9.47
C ILE A 10 -9.55 -61.11 9.37
N CYS A 11 -8.95 -60.72 10.50
CA CYS A 11 -7.60 -60.12 10.52
C CYS A 11 -6.54 -61.06 9.90
N MET A 12 -6.52 -62.34 10.31
CA MET A 12 -5.56 -63.32 9.75
C MET A 12 -5.74 -63.53 8.24
N ILE A 13 -6.98 -63.62 7.76
CA ILE A 13 -7.25 -63.71 6.32
C ILE A 13 -6.73 -62.46 5.61
N THR A 14 -6.94 -61.28 6.20
CA THR A 14 -6.56 -60.00 5.61
C THR A 14 -5.03 -59.84 5.54
N GLU A 15 -4.30 -60.28 6.56
CA GLU A 15 -2.82 -60.26 6.58
C GLU A 15 -2.20 -61.13 5.49
N LEU A 16 -2.85 -62.25 5.13
CA LEU A 16 -2.40 -63.18 4.08
C LEU A 16 -2.77 -62.71 2.66
N CYS A 17 -3.65 -61.72 2.52
CA CYS A 17 -4.14 -61.23 1.23
C CYS A 17 -3.18 -60.21 0.59
N SER A 18 -3.20 -60.10 -0.74
CA SER A 18 -2.49 -59.03 -1.46
C SER A 18 -3.08 -57.64 -1.16
N LEU A 19 -2.29 -56.57 -1.29
CA LEU A 19 -2.71 -55.18 -1.05
C LEU A 19 -4.03 -54.81 -1.76
N GLY A 20 -4.18 -55.22 -3.02
CA GLY A 20 -5.41 -54.97 -3.78
C GLY A 20 -6.63 -55.72 -3.24
N ALA A 21 -6.44 -56.94 -2.74
CA ALA A 21 -7.49 -57.73 -2.12
C ALA A 21 -7.88 -57.16 -0.75
N GLN A 22 -6.90 -56.73 0.06
CA GLN A 22 -7.15 -56.04 1.34
C GLN A 22 -8.00 -54.78 1.14
N ALA A 23 -7.62 -53.93 0.17
CA ALA A 23 -8.37 -52.72 -0.13
C ALA A 23 -9.78 -53.00 -0.67
N SER A 24 -9.97 -54.10 -1.40
CA SER A 24 -11.28 -54.51 -1.94
C SER A 24 -12.19 -55.07 -0.83
N LEU A 25 -11.62 -55.85 0.09
CA LEU A 25 -12.32 -56.38 1.26
C LEU A 25 -12.84 -55.23 2.15
N ALA A 26 -11.99 -54.24 2.43
CA ALA A 26 -12.36 -53.09 3.24
C ALA A 26 -13.38 -52.17 2.55
N ARG A 27 -13.37 -52.05 1.21
CA ARG A 27 -14.39 -51.31 0.45
C ARG A 27 -15.75 -52.00 0.42
N SER A 28 -15.83 -53.27 0.76
CA SER A 28 -17.06 -54.07 0.62
C SER A 28 -18.12 -53.72 1.67
N CYS A 29 -17.71 -53.40 2.91
CA CYS A 29 -18.64 -53.04 3.98
C CYS A 29 -17.93 -52.28 5.11
N ARG A 30 -18.64 -51.38 5.79
CA ARG A 30 -18.12 -50.59 6.92
C ARG A 30 -17.59 -51.44 8.08
N VAL A 31 -18.29 -52.54 8.41
CA VAL A 31 -17.86 -53.46 9.48
C VAL A 31 -16.52 -54.10 9.14
N LEU A 32 -16.32 -54.50 7.88
CA LEU A 32 -15.05 -55.05 7.42
C LEU A 32 -13.95 -53.99 7.35
N TYR A 33 -14.29 -52.76 6.96
CA TYR A 33 -13.37 -51.63 7.03
C TYR A 33 -12.86 -51.41 8.45
N ASP A 34 -13.75 -51.35 9.44
CA ASP A 34 -13.39 -51.09 10.84
C ASP A 34 -12.49 -52.19 11.44
N ILE A 35 -12.63 -53.44 10.97
CA ILE A 35 -11.76 -54.57 11.36
C ILE A 35 -10.42 -54.52 10.60
N CYS A 36 -10.44 -54.23 9.30
CA CYS A 36 -9.26 -54.29 8.44
C CYS A 36 -8.42 -53.00 8.48
N LYS A 37 -8.95 -51.89 9.00
CA LYS A 37 -8.27 -50.57 9.03
C LYS A 37 -6.84 -50.65 9.58
N PRO A 38 -6.53 -51.33 10.70
CA PRO A 38 -5.18 -51.26 11.28
C PRO A 38 -4.15 -51.92 10.36
N ILE A 39 -4.54 -53.02 9.70
CA ILE A 39 -3.70 -53.78 8.77
C ILE A 39 -3.45 -52.94 7.51
N LEU A 40 -4.49 -52.31 6.96
CA LEU A 40 -4.37 -51.45 5.78
C LEU A 40 -3.41 -50.28 6.01
N TYR A 41 -3.58 -49.55 7.11
CA TYR A 41 -2.76 -48.38 7.40
C TYR A 41 -1.33 -48.79 7.79
N ARG A 42 -1.13 -49.90 8.50
CA ARG A 42 0.21 -50.44 8.76
C ARG A 42 0.94 -50.81 7.47
N ASN A 43 0.23 -51.39 6.51
CA ASN A 43 0.78 -51.70 5.19
C ASN A 43 1.09 -50.43 4.36
N ASP A 44 0.26 -49.39 4.46
CA ASP A 44 0.51 -48.09 3.84
C ASP A 44 1.75 -47.39 4.43
N VAL A 45 1.98 -47.50 5.73
CA VAL A 45 3.20 -47.00 6.39
C VAL A 45 4.45 -47.68 5.84
N ILE A 46 4.43 -49.01 5.71
CA ILE A 46 5.58 -49.81 5.27
C ILE A 46 5.87 -49.60 3.77
N ASN A 47 4.84 -49.69 2.93
CA ASN A 47 5.01 -49.78 1.48
C ASN A 47 4.87 -48.44 0.75
N HIS A 48 4.13 -47.49 1.32
CA HIS A 48 3.73 -46.25 0.65
C HIS A 48 4.02 -45.00 1.47
N ARG A 49 4.88 -45.10 2.50
CA ARG A 49 5.34 -43.96 3.32
C ARG A 49 4.18 -43.11 3.86
N SER A 50 3.09 -43.76 4.23
CA SER A 50 1.88 -43.11 4.76
C SER A 50 1.19 -42.18 3.74
N SER A 51 1.18 -42.55 2.45
CA SER A 51 0.48 -41.80 1.39
C SER A 51 -1.00 -41.54 1.67
N SER A 52 -1.65 -42.41 2.47
CA SER A 52 -3.04 -42.26 2.87
C SER A 52 -3.32 -40.97 3.64
N VAL A 53 -2.32 -40.41 4.33
CA VAL A 53 -2.38 -39.11 5.00
C VAL A 53 -2.65 -38.01 3.97
N PHE A 54 -1.87 -37.95 2.89
CA PHE A 54 -2.06 -36.97 1.81
C PHE A 54 -3.38 -37.20 1.08
N TYR A 55 -3.73 -38.46 0.80
CA TYR A 55 -4.99 -38.81 0.16
C TYR A 55 -6.19 -38.28 0.96
N SER A 56 -6.18 -38.47 2.28
CA SER A 56 -7.25 -38.00 3.17
C SER A 56 -7.38 -36.48 3.15
N ILE A 57 -6.26 -35.77 3.11
CA ILE A 57 -6.23 -34.30 3.09
C ILE A 57 -6.69 -33.77 1.75
N VAL A 58 -6.64 -34.52 0.66
CA VAL A 58 -6.92 -34.02 -0.70
C VAL A 58 -8.30 -34.41 -1.19
N TYR A 59 -8.65 -35.68 -1.07
CA TYR A 59 -9.81 -36.24 -1.76
C TYR A 59 -11.03 -36.34 -0.85
N CYS A 60 -10.87 -36.31 0.48
CA CYS A 60 -12.01 -36.31 1.38
C CYS A 60 -12.78 -35.00 1.25
N ARG A 61 -14.10 -35.13 1.01
CA ARG A 61 -15.05 -34.01 1.02
C ARG A 61 -15.53 -33.67 2.42
N ASP A 62 -15.63 -34.67 3.30
CA ASP A 62 -15.97 -34.49 4.71
C ASP A 62 -14.70 -34.45 5.58
N ARG A 63 -14.59 -33.42 6.42
CA ARG A 63 -13.49 -33.21 7.36
C ARG A 63 -13.43 -34.30 8.43
N ARG A 64 -14.59 -34.85 8.82
CA ARG A 64 -14.68 -35.91 9.83
C ARG A 64 -14.11 -37.23 9.33
N ASP A 65 -14.36 -37.55 8.06
CA ASP A 65 -13.82 -38.76 7.44
C ASP A 65 -12.30 -38.65 7.26
N ALA A 66 -11.80 -37.47 6.89
CA ALA A 66 -10.36 -37.22 6.83
C ALA A 66 -9.69 -37.42 8.21
N LEU A 67 -10.28 -36.90 9.29
CA LEU A 67 -9.78 -37.10 10.65
C LEU A 67 -9.77 -38.58 11.06
N ARG A 68 -10.84 -39.34 10.79
CA ARG A 68 -10.86 -40.79 11.09
C ARG A 68 -9.76 -41.54 10.36
N ILE A 69 -9.48 -41.16 9.11
CA ILE A 69 -8.38 -41.75 8.33
C ILE A 69 -7.03 -41.38 8.94
N LEU A 70 -6.83 -40.14 9.40
CA LEU A 70 -5.60 -39.72 10.07
C LEU A 70 -5.40 -40.40 11.43
N GLU A 71 -6.47 -40.61 12.18
CA GLU A 71 -6.46 -41.41 13.42
C GLU A 71 -6.07 -42.85 13.14
N ALA A 72 -6.70 -43.48 12.15
CA ALA A 72 -6.38 -44.86 11.76
C ALA A 72 -4.96 -44.99 11.18
N ALA A 73 -4.47 -43.99 10.44
CA ALA A 73 -3.09 -43.93 9.96
C ALA A 73 -2.11 -43.88 11.13
N LYS A 74 -2.40 -43.05 12.15
CA LYS A 74 -1.59 -42.95 13.36
C LYS A 74 -1.61 -44.26 14.16
N GLU A 75 -2.77 -44.88 14.36
CA GLU A 75 -2.91 -46.20 14.99
C GLU A 75 -2.09 -47.27 14.24
N GLY A 76 -2.02 -47.17 12.91
CA GLY A 76 -1.20 -48.01 12.04
C GLY A 76 0.31 -47.74 12.11
N GLY A 77 0.77 -46.76 12.90
CA GLY A 77 2.18 -46.43 13.09
C GLY A 77 2.72 -45.34 12.15
N ALA A 78 1.84 -44.53 11.51
CA ALA A 78 2.29 -43.43 10.67
C ALA A 78 2.99 -42.33 11.50
N ALA A 79 4.25 -42.07 11.16
CA ALA A 79 4.97 -40.91 11.68
C ALA A 79 4.75 -39.73 10.73
N PHE A 80 3.91 -38.77 11.13
CA PHE A 80 3.53 -37.64 10.27
C PHE A 80 4.71 -36.76 9.82
N THR A 81 5.83 -36.79 10.53
CA THR A 81 7.08 -36.09 10.18
C THR A 81 7.87 -36.76 9.04
N LYS A 82 7.57 -38.01 8.71
CA LYS A 82 8.25 -38.80 7.66
C LYS A 82 7.31 -39.22 6.53
N CYS A 83 6.06 -38.77 6.55
CA CYS A 83 5.11 -39.08 5.50
C CYS A 83 5.57 -38.44 4.18
N GLN A 84 5.48 -39.19 3.09
CA GLN A 84 5.75 -38.68 1.76
C GLN A 84 4.71 -39.24 0.81
N ASP A 85 4.23 -38.42 -0.12
CA ASP A 85 3.42 -38.95 -1.20
C ASP A 85 4.28 -39.87 -2.09
N ALA A 86 3.87 -41.13 -2.21
CA ALA A 86 4.53 -42.11 -3.07
C ALA A 86 4.31 -41.79 -4.56
N GLN A 87 3.28 -41.00 -4.90
CA GLN A 87 2.99 -40.56 -6.25
C GLN A 87 3.66 -39.20 -6.50
N LYS A 88 4.67 -39.16 -7.36
CA LYS A 88 5.36 -37.92 -7.78
C LYS A 88 4.46 -36.88 -8.47
N TRP A 89 3.17 -37.18 -8.70
CA TRP A 89 2.24 -36.38 -9.48
C TRP A 89 0.88 -36.33 -8.80
N HIS A 90 0.55 -35.18 -8.23
CA HIS A 90 -0.68 -34.93 -7.52
C HIS A 90 -1.63 -34.05 -8.37
N PRO A 91 -2.96 -34.22 -8.37
CA PRO A 91 -3.86 -33.37 -9.17
C PRO A 91 -3.86 -31.89 -8.75
N LEU A 92 -3.37 -31.57 -7.55
CA LEU A 92 -3.11 -30.19 -7.10
C LEU A 92 -1.71 -29.67 -7.48
N SER A 93 -0.80 -30.52 -7.97
CA SER A 93 0.46 -30.10 -8.59
C SER A 93 0.21 -29.68 -10.04
N PHE A 94 -0.51 -28.56 -10.21
CA PHE A 94 -0.73 -27.96 -11.52
C PHE A 94 0.58 -27.42 -12.15
N HIS A 95 1.61 -27.22 -11.31
CA HIS A 95 2.94 -26.81 -11.74
C HIS A 95 4.03 -27.77 -11.21
N ARG A 96 4.99 -28.09 -12.07
CA ARG A 96 6.13 -29.02 -11.85
C ARG A 96 7.13 -28.56 -10.77
N ILE A 97 6.78 -27.51 -10.00
CA ILE A 97 7.63 -26.76 -9.06
C ILE A 97 6.99 -26.66 -7.66
N ASP A 98 5.77 -27.19 -7.45
CA ASP A 98 5.11 -27.17 -6.13
C ASP A 98 5.76 -28.19 -5.17
N ALA A 99 6.93 -27.82 -4.63
CA ALA A 99 7.66 -28.51 -3.58
C ALA A 99 6.99 -28.36 -2.18
N THR A 100 5.71 -28.00 -2.13
CA THR A 100 4.93 -27.78 -0.89
C THR A 100 4.03 -28.98 -0.53
N LEU A 101 4.09 -30.05 -1.33
CA LEU A 101 3.35 -31.30 -1.12
C LEU A 101 4.12 -32.34 -0.29
N TYR A 102 5.25 -31.99 0.32
CA TYR A 102 6.05 -32.91 1.13
C TYR A 102 5.56 -33.02 2.59
N SER A 103 4.79 -32.04 3.07
CA SER A 103 4.29 -31.97 4.44
C SER A 103 2.76 -31.93 4.45
N PRO A 104 2.13 -32.82 5.21
CA PRO A 104 0.68 -32.82 5.34
C PRO A 104 0.16 -31.52 6.00
N LEU A 105 0.99 -30.83 6.80
CA LEU A 105 0.61 -29.57 7.45
C LEU A 105 0.49 -28.42 6.44
N HIS A 106 1.43 -28.30 5.50
CA HIS A 106 1.38 -27.29 4.43
C HIS A 106 0.14 -27.49 3.55
N LEU A 107 -0.15 -28.74 3.19
CA LEU A 107 -1.31 -29.07 2.36
C LEU A 107 -2.63 -28.82 3.09
N ALA A 108 -2.73 -29.17 4.38
CA ALA A 108 -3.90 -28.88 5.19
C ALA A 108 -4.12 -27.36 5.36
N ALA A 109 -3.04 -26.60 5.52
CA ALA A 109 -3.09 -25.14 5.60
C ALA A 109 -3.55 -24.49 4.28
N ARG A 110 -3.02 -24.94 3.14
CA ARG A 110 -3.42 -24.51 1.79
C ARG A 110 -4.92 -24.74 1.52
N ARG A 111 -5.48 -25.84 2.03
CA ARG A 111 -6.92 -26.17 1.85
C ARG A 111 -7.84 -25.56 2.90
N GLY A 112 -7.31 -24.95 3.95
CA GLY A 112 -8.11 -24.37 5.03
C GLY A 112 -8.79 -25.39 5.94
N LEU A 113 -8.11 -26.51 6.22
CA LEU A 113 -8.68 -27.62 7.01
C LEU A 113 -8.31 -27.46 8.48
N ASP A 114 -8.99 -26.53 9.18
CA ASP A 114 -8.70 -26.12 10.57
C ASP A 114 -8.54 -27.30 11.54
N ASP A 115 -9.48 -28.25 11.53
CA ASP A 115 -9.47 -29.39 12.44
C ASP A 115 -8.28 -30.32 12.19
N ILE A 116 -7.93 -30.50 10.92
CA ILE A 116 -6.79 -31.32 10.50
C ILE A 116 -5.48 -30.62 10.85
N VAL A 117 -5.39 -29.31 10.62
CA VAL A 117 -4.23 -28.51 11.03
C VAL A 117 -4.02 -28.60 12.55
N ALA A 118 -5.08 -28.44 13.34
CA ALA A 118 -5.01 -28.61 14.80
C ALA A 118 -4.56 -30.02 15.19
N TYR A 119 -5.10 -31.05 14.53
CA TYR A 119 -4.74 -32.44 14.77
C TYR A 119 -3.26 -32.69 14.44
N LEU A 120 -2.78 -32.27 13.28
CA LEU A 120 -1.39 -32.44 12.86
C LEU A 120 -0.42 -31.74 13.82
N ILE A 121 -0.68 -30.49 14.20
CA ILE A 121 0.16 -29.74 15.16
C ILE A 121 0.23 -30.46 16.52
N ASN A 122 -0.91 -30.96 17.03
CA ASN A 122 -0.94 -31.71 18.29
C ASN A 122 -0.12 -33.02 18.25
N HIS A 123 0.18 -33.52 17.06
CA HIS A 123 0.90 -34.77 16.84
C HIS A 123 2.38 -34.57 16.48
N GLY A 124 2.94 -33.39 16.80
CA GLY A 124 4.38 -33.15 16.77
C GLY A 124 4.94 -32.72 15.41
N LEU A 125 4.09 -32.29 14.47
CA LEU A 125 4.59 -31.54 13.32
C LEU A 125 5.03 -30.15 13.76
N ASP A 126 6.18 -29.71 13.24
CA ASP A 126 6.67 -28.36 13.46
C ASP A 126 5.74 -27.35 12.76
N ILE A 127 5.25 -26.38 13.54
CA ILE A 127 4.34 -25.33 13.06
C ILE A 127 5.07 -24.37 12.11
N ASP A 128 6.37 -24.21 12.32
CA ASP A 128 7.27 -23.31 11.60
C ASP A 128 8.13 -24.07 10.58
N ASP A 129 7.72 -25.28 10.19
CA ASP A 129 8.40 -26.10 9.21
C ASP A 129 8.50 -25.36 7.87
N LYS A 130 9.65 -25.49 7.19
CA LYS A 130 9.90 -24.84 5.90
C LYS A 130 10.07 -25.91 4.86
N GLU A 131 9.06 -26.07 4.00
CA GLU A 131 9.18 -26.95 2.84
C GLU A 131 9.30 -26.17 1.53
N GLY A 132 10.10 -26.70 0.63
CA GLY A 132 10.44 -26.09 -0.66
C GLY A 132 11.90 -26.31 -1.03
N ILE A 133 12.15 -26.44 -2.33
CA ILE A 133 13.52 -26.47 -2.88
C ILE A 133 13.93 -25.00 -3.11
N ASP A 134 15.06 -24.59 -2.54
CA ASP A 134 15.70 -23.27 -2.72
C ASP A 134 14.86 -22.04 -2.27
N LEU A 135 14.14 -21.42 -3.22
CA LEU A 135 13.60 -20.06 -3.17
C LEU A 135 12.11 -19.98 -2.77
N SER A 136 11.42 -21.11 -2.67
CA SER A 136 9.99 -21.21 -2.32
C SER A 136 9.75 -21.78 -0.92
N ARG A 137 10.73 -21.64 -0.01
CA ARG A 137 10.66 -22.11 1.39
C ARG A 137 9.56 -21.38 2.17
N ARG A 138 8.32 -21.81 1.97
CA ARG A 138 7.13 -21.27 2.60
C ARG A 138 6.87 -22.03 3.89
N THR A 139 6.25 -21.35 4.84
CA THR A 139 5.74 -21.97 6.07
C THR A 139 4.27 -22.36 5.87
N PRO A 140 3.70 -23.23 6.71
CA PRO A 140 2.27 -23.55 6.67
C PRO A 140 1.41 -22.29 6.80
N LEU A 141 1.86 -21.32 7.61
CA LEU A 141 1.21 -20.02 7.75
C LEU A 141 1.18 -19.26 6.41
N MET A 142 2.28 -19.22 5.67
CA MET A 142 2.35 -18.55 4.38
C MET A 142 1.43 -19.20 3.34
N GLU A 143 1.35 -20.53 3.33
CA GLU A 143 0.42 -21.25 2.46
C GLU A 143 -1.05 -20.95 2.81
N ALA A 144 -1.41 -20.86 4.10
CA ALA A 144 -2.75 -20.43 4.48
C ALA A 144 -3.07 -19.01 4.01
N ILE A 145 -2.11 -18.07 4.12
CA ILE A 145 -2.29 -16.67 3.69
C ILE A 145 -2.47 -16.56 2.18
N LEU A 146 -1.56 -17.16 1.40
CA LEU A 146 -1.57 -17.10 -0.06
C LEU A 146 -2.80 -17.77 -0.71
N ASN A 147 -3.42 -18.72 0.00
CA ASN A 147 -4.65 -19.39 -0.44
C ASN A 147 -5.90 -18.84 0.24
N HIS A 148 -5.81 -17.65 0.86
CA HIS A 148 -6.90 -16.91 1.49
C HIS A 148 -7.64 -17.66 2.62
N GLN A 149 -6.95 -18.54 3.35
CA GLN A 149 -7.49 -19.31 4.46
C GLN A 149 -7.28 -18.59 5.79
N GLU A 150 -7.98 -17.47 6.01
CA GLU A 150 -7.75 -16.57 7.16
C GLU A 150 -7.96 -17.29 8.51
N LEU A 151 -9.00 -18.10 8.65
CA LEU A 151 -9.30 -18.83 9.90
C LEU A 151 -8.18 -19.82 10.26
N THR A 152 -7.68 -20.53 9.25
CA THR A 152 -6.59 -21.48 9.41
C THR A 152 -5.27 -20.78 9.74
N ALA A 153 -4.98 -19.66 9.08
CA ALA A 153 -3.83 -18.83 9.41
C ALA A 153 -3.90 -18.32 10.87
N VAL A 154 -5.08 -17.88 11.32
CA VAL A 154 -5.31 -17.47 12.71
C VAL A 154 -5.09 -18.62 13.67
N LEU A 155 -5.59 -19.82 13.35
CA LEU A 155 -5.35 -21.01 14.17
C LEU A 155 -3.84 -21.29 14.29
N ILE A 156 -3.10 -21.24 13.18
CA ILE A 156 -1.65 -21.48 13.15
C ILE A 156 -0.90 -20.46 14.02
N VAL A 157 -1.21 -19.17 13.90
CA VAL A 157 -0.65 -18.12 14.79
C VAL A 157 -1.05 -18.38 16.24
N ARG A 158 -2.30 -18.78 16.49
CA ARG A 158 -2.77 -19.08 17.84
C ARG A 158 -2.09 -20.29 18.48
N ARG A 159 -1.56 -21.19 17.67
CA ARG A 159 -0.81 -22.37 18.11
C ARG A 159 0.68 -22.08 18.34
N GLY A 160 1.15 -20.86 18.07
CA GLY A 160 2.51 -20.42 18.37
C GLY A 160 3.42 -20.29 17.15
N ALA A 161 2.89 -20.25 15.93
CA ALA A 161 3.68 -19.93 14.75
C ALA A 161 4.37 -18.58 14.94
N SER A 162 5.69 -18.54 14.74
CA SER A 162 6.49 -17.35 15.02
C SER A 162 7.35 -16.91 13.85
N ARG A 163 7.57 -17.79 12.86
CA ARG A 163 8.34 -17.48 11.65
C ARG A 163 7.58 -16.55 10.70
N GLY A 164 8.29 -15.59 10.13
CA GLY A 164 7.69 -14.60 9.23
C GLY A 164 6.91 -13.50 9.95
N LEU A 165 6.89 -13.52 11.29
CA LEU A 165 6.10 -12.61 12.15
C LEU A 165 6.95 -11.77 13.08
N ARG A 166 8.28 -11.80 12.96
CA ARG A 166 9.20 -11.01 13.79
C ARG A 166 10.33 -10.46 12.94
N PRO A 167 10.82 -9.23 13.20
CA PRO A 167 11.99 -8.70 12.51
C PRO A 167 13.20 -9.65 12.64
N PRO A 168 14.05 -9.78 11.61
CA PRO A 168 13.99 -9.09 10.31
C PRO A 168 13.04 -9.72 9.28
N ASP A 169 12.60 -10.95 9.52
CA ASP A 169 11.80 -11.75 8.58
C ASP A 169 10.30 -11.54 8.86
N LEU A 170 9.73 -10.46 8.32
CA LEU A 170 8.31 -10.09 8.45
C LEU A 170 7.44 -10.55 7.27
N GLU A 171 7.90 -11.54 6.50
CA GLU A 171 7.26 -11.98 5.25
C GLU A 171 5.79 -12.37 5.41
N ALA A 172 5.44 -13.16 6.43
CA ALA A 172 4.06 -13.59 6.66
C ALA A 172 3.17 -12.42 7.12
N PHE A 173 3.71 -11.50 7.93
CA PHE A 173 3.01 -10.29 8.34
C PHE A 173 2.75 -9.35 7.13
N GLN A 174 3.75 -9.14 6.27
CA GLN A 174 3.61 -8.39 5.03
C GLN A 174 2.58 -9.03 4.10
N ALA A 175 2.61 -10.35 3.95
CA ALA A 175 1.66 -11.08 3.12
C ALA A 175 0.22 -10.91 3.63
N ALA A 176 0.00 -10.98 4.95
CA ALA A 176 -1.32 -10.74 5.55
C ALA A 176 -1.87 -9.35 5.18
N ILE A 177 -1.02 -8.31 5.21
CA ILE A 177 -1.37 -6.96 4.77
C ILE A 177 -1.72 -6.93 3.28
N ARG A 178 -0.87 -7.52 2.44
CA ARG A 178 -1.04 -7.57 0.97
C ARG A 178 -2.31 -8.28 0.55
N GLU A 179 -2.68 -9.34 1.25
CA GLU A 179 -3.91 -10.09 0.94
C GLU A 179 -5.16 -9.44 1.54
N GLY A 180 -5.00 -8.61 2.58
CA GLY A 180 -6.11 -7.89 3.21
C GLY A 180 -6.72 -8.59 4.43
N MET A 181 -5.95 -9.46 5.08
CA MET A 181 -6.40 -10.34 6.18
C MET A 181 -6.46 -9.58 7.52
N THR A 182 -7.53 -8.81 7.70
CA THR A 182 -7.69 -7.92 8.87
C THR A 182 -7.72 -8.64 10.22
N TYR A 183 -8.39 -9.79 10.30
CA TYR A 183 -8.54 -10.52 11.55
C TYR A 183 -7.24 -11.23 11.91
N LEU A 184 -6.58 -11.83 10.91
CA LEU A 184 -5.23 -12.39 11.09
C LEU A 184 -4.25 -11.33 11.59
N LEU A 185 -4.27 -10.14 10.98
CA LEU A 185 -3.37 -9.04 11.35
C LEU A 185 -3.55 -8.61 12.81
N ARG A 186 -4.80 -8.46 13.30
CA ARG A 186 -5.04 -8.14 14.71
C ARG A 186 -4.47 -9.19 15.65
N VAL A 187 -4.71 -10.47 15.34
CA VAL A 187 -4.19 -11.58 16.13
C VAL A 187 -2.66 -11.62 16.13
N MET A 188 -2.01 -11.34 15.00
CA MET A 188 -0.55 -11.26 14.91
C MET A 188 0.01 -10.15 15.81
N VAL A 189 -0.58 -8.95 15.77
CA VAL A 189 -0.15 -7.81 16.57
C VAL A 189 -0.32 -8.07 18.07
N GLU A 190 -1.49 -8.59 18.47
CA GLU A 190 -1.81 -8.88 19.87
C GLU A 190 -0.91 -9.97 20.47
N ARG A 191 -0.60 -11.03 19.69
CA ARG A 191 0.14 -12.19 20.22
C ARG A 191 1.65 -12.06 20.18
N ASN A 192 2.19 -11.41 19.15
CA ASN A 192 3.63 -11.40 18.91
C ASN A 192 4.29 -10.09 19.35
N ALA A 193 3.53 -9.20 20.01
CA ALA A 193 3.98 -7.88 20.43
C ALA A 193 4.65 -7.11 19.28
N LEU A 194 4.08 -7.22 18.08
CA LEU A 194 4.59 -6.55 16.88
C LEU A 194 4.33 -5.05 16.99
N ASP A 195 5.39 -4.26 16.85
CA ASP A 195 5.25 -2.81 16.72
C ASP A 195 4.72 -2.47 15.33
N VAL A 196 3.49 -1.97 15.27
CA VAL A 196 2.79 -1.55 14.04
C VAL A 196 3.45 -0.35 13.34
N ASN A 197 4.37 0.34 14.02
CA ASN A 197 5.13 1.47 13.48
C ASN A 197 6.54 1.08 13.02
N SER A 198 6.99 -0.14 13.34
CA SER A 198 8.30 -0.63 12.92
C SER A 198 8.37 -0.83 11.40
N GLU A 199 9.54 -0.58 10.83
CA GLU A 199 9.74 -0.76 9.40
C GLU A 199 9.76 -2.26 9.05
N ILE A 200 8.87 -2.65 8.15
CA ILE A 200 8.76 -4.02 7.63
C ILE A 200 9.75 -4.26 6.48
N GLY A 201 10.86 -3.53 6.41
CA GLY A 201 11.86 -3.62 5.34
C GLY A 201 11.75 -2.52 4.29
N TYR A 202 12.88 -2.18 3.65
CA TYR A 202 13.04 -1.10 2.67
C TYR A 202 12.54 0.29 3.15
N GLY A 203 12.47 0.51 4.47
CA GLY A 203 11.94 1.74 5.04
C GLY A 203 10.41 1.89 4.93
N CYS A 204 9.70 0.80 4.64
CA CYS A 204 8.23 0.82 4.50
C CYS A 204 7.58 0.47 5.85
N THR A 205 6.55 1.22 6.24
CA THR A 205 5.73 0.90 7.41
C THR A 205 4.55 -0.01 7.03
N PRO A 206 3.98 -0.78 7.98
CA PRO A 206 2.79 -1.60 7.75
C PRO A 206 1.64 -0.81 7.13
N LEU A 207 1.44 0.42 7.62
CA LEU A 207 0.42 1.33 7.12
C LEU A 207 0.68 1.74 5.67
N ALA A 208 1.94 2.08 5.33
CA ALA A 208 2.31 2.44 3.97
C ALA A 208 2.07 1.26 3.00
N LEU A 209 2.39 0.03 3.41
CA LEU A 209 2.11 -1.16 2.59
C LEU A 209 0.61 -1.37 2.37
N ALA A 210 -0.21 -1.22 3.41
CA ALA A 210 -1.67 -1.32 3.29
C ALA A 210 -2.25 -0.32 2.28
N VAL A 211 -1.70 0.89 2.25
CA VAL A 211 -2.09 1.97 1.33
C VAL A 211 -1.66 1.64 -0.11
N CYS A 212 -0.42 1.20 -0.32
CA CYS A 212 0.08 0.79 -1.64
C CYS A 212 -0.78 -0.31 -2.27
N HIS A 213 -1.28 -1.25 -1.45
CA HIS A 213 -2.17 -2.33 -1.89
C HIS A 213 -3.67 -1.99 -1.80
N ARG A 214 -4.02 -0.74 -1.45
CA ARG A 214 -5.41 -0.24 -1.35
C ARG A 214 -6.31 -1.08 -0.43
N LYS A 215 -5.76 -1.56 0.69
CA LYS A 215 -6.48 -2.40 1.66
C LYS A 215 -7.10 -1.54 2.76
N GLY A 216 -8.23 -0.91 2.46
CA GLY A 216 -8.96 -0.02 3.38
C GLY A 216 -9.25 -0.62 4.76
N PRO A 217 -9.80 -1.86 4.84
CA PRO A 217 -10.06 -2.52 6.12
C PRO A 217 -8.79 -2.76 6.96
N VAL A 218 -7.68 -3.11 6.31
CA VAL A 218 -6.38 -3.29 6.99
C VAL A 218 -5.82 -1.97 7.48
N MET A 219 -5.91 -0.91 6.67
CA MET A 219 -5.51 0.43 7.06
C MET A 219 -6.28 0.89 8.31
N ALA A 220 -7.62 0.70 8.34
CA ALA A 220 -8.43 1.02 9.50
C ALA A 220 -8.01 0.22 10.75
N ALA A 221 -7.79 -1.09 10.59
CA ALA A 221 -7.32 -1.93 11.69
C ALA A 221 -5.94 -1.50 12.23
N LEU A 222 -5.01 -1.14 11.36
CA LEU A 222 -3.69 -0.63 11.76
C LEU A 222 -3.78 0.69 12.51
N LEU A 223 -4.64 1.61 12.06
CA LEU A 223 -4.87 2.89 12.73
C LEU A 223 -5.51 2.71 14.11
N GLU A 224 -6.45 1.77 14.25
CA GLU A 224 -7.02 1.38 15.56
C GLU A 224 -5.98 0.79 16.50
N LEU A 225 -5.00 0.06 15.96
CA LEU A 225 -3.88 -0.51 16.70
C LEU A 225 -2.77 0.51 17.03
N GLY A 226 -2.94 1.79 16.65
CA GLY A 226 -2.02 2.87 17.00
C GLY A 226 -0.96 3.19 15.93
N ALA A 227 -1.18 2.82 14.66
CA ALA A 227 -0.26 3.18 13.58
C ALA A 227 -0.25 4.70 13.29
N HIS A 228 0.94 5.28 13.13
CA HIS A 228 1.11 6.69 12.81
C HIS A 228 0.97 6.95 11.31
N ALA A 229 0.01 7.80 10.93
CA ALA A 229 -0.25 8.15 9.53
C ALA A 229 0.79 9.14 8.95
N LEU A 230 1.26 10.07 9.77
CA LEU A 230 2.08 11.19 9.31
C LEU A 230 3.45 10.77 8.72
N PRO A 231 4.24 9.87 9.36
CA PRO A 231 5.49 9.39 8.76
C PRO A 231 5.29 8.69 7.41
N ALA A 232 4.22 7.90 7.29
CA ALA A 232 3.88 7.23 6.03
C ALA A 232 3.52 8.26 4.93
N MET A 233 2.74 9.29 5.28
CA MET A 233 2.36 10.35 4.35
C MET A 233 3.55 11.22 3.93
N ARG A 234 4.47 11.56 4.85
CA ARG A 234 5.71 12.28 4.49
C ARG A 234 6.55 11.49 3.49
N ARG A 235 6.69 10.17 3.70
CA ARG A 235 7.39 9.32 2.75
C ARG A 235 6.72 9.29 1.38
N PHE A 236 5.38 9.22 1.33
CA PHE A 236 4.65 9.34 0.07
C PHE A 236 4.84 10.71 -0.61
N CYS A 237 5.00 11.81 0.14
CA CYS A 237 5.37 13.10 -0.43
C CYS A 237 6.74 13.02 -1.12
N SER A 238 7.75 12.51 -0.42
CA SER A 238 9.13 12.40 -0.96
C SER A 238 9.22 11.46 -2.16
N ASP A 239 8.41 10.39 -2.20
CA ASP A 239 8.34 9.45 -3.30
C ASP A 239 7.42 9.95 -4.46
N ASN A 240 6.87 11.16 -4.37
CA ASN A 240 5.88 11.72 -5.30
C ASN A 240 4.62 10.83 -5.49
N ALA A 241 4.27 10.06 -4.47
CA ALA A 241 3.15 9.14 -4.44
C ALA A 241 1.86 9.83 -3.95
N PHE A 242 1.51 10.98 -4.52
CA PHE A 242 0.33 11.78 -4.12
C PHE A 242 -1.01 11.02 -4.22
N LEU A 243 -1.09 10.00 -5.09
CA LEU A 243 -2.27 9.14 -5.20
C LEU A 243 -2.49 8.29 -3.93
N SER A 244 -1.41 7.88 -3.26
CA SER A 244 -1.47 7.15 -2.00
C SER A 244 -1.99 8.06 -0.88
N ILE A 245 -1.53 9.31 -0.85
CA ILE A 245 -2.01 10.34 0.08
C ILE A 245 -3.49 10.61 -0.17
N LEU A 246 -3.90 10.83 -1.42
CA LEU A 246 -5.29 11.07 -1.77
C LEU A 246 -6.19 9.91 -1.35
N TRP A 247 -5.78 8.68 -1.62
CA TRP A 247 -6.54 7.49 -1.22
C TRP A 247 -6.63 7.34 0.31
N MET A 248 -5.57 7.67 1.05
CA MET A 248 -5.61 7.73 2.53
C MET A 248 -6.63 8.77 3.02
N LEU A 249 -6.66 9.96 2.42
CA LEU A 249 -7.61 11.01 2.79
C LEU A 249 -9.06 10.63 2.42
N ASP A 250 -9.26 9.99 1.26
CA ASP A 250 -10.58 9.59 0.76
C ASP A 250 -11.16 8.37 1.44
N SER A 251 -10.31 7.45 1.89
CA SER A 251 -10.74 6.33 2.73
C SER A 251 -11.24 6.78 4.12
N ALA A 252 -11.13 8.09 4.42
CA ALA A 252 -11.90 8.85 5.40
C ALA A 252 -12.20 8.10 6.71
N SER A 253 -11.20 7.40 7.25
CA SER A 253 -11.36 6.75 8.53
C SER A 253 -11.34 7.81 9.63
N SER A 254 -12.33 7.78 10.52
CA SER A 254 -12.35 8.63 11.73
C SER A 254 -11.05 8.47 12.55
N HIS A 255 -10.45 7.28 12.48
CA HIS A 255 -9.17 6.94 13.08
C HIS A 255 -7.98 7.66 12.41
N LEU A 256 -7.99 7.86 11.09
CA LEU A 256 -6.96 8.63 10.39
C LEU A 256 -6.99 10.10 10.80
N LEU A 257 -8.18 10.70 10.92
CA LEU A 257 -8.30 12.08 11.42
C LEU A 257 -7.92 12.23 12.90
N LYS A 258 -8.08 11.16 13.71
CA LYS A 258 -7.58 11.16 15.09
C LYS A 258 -6.06 11.03 15.18
N SER A 259 -5.45 10.26 14.27
CA SER A 259 -3.99 10.09 14.24
C SER A 259 -3.26 11.28 13.60
N LEU A 260 -3.92 12.00 12.69
CA LEU A 260 -3.45 13.26 12.12
C LEU A 260 -3.94 14.44 12.95
N GLU A 261 -3.15 14.82 13.97
CA GLU A 261 -3.34 16.07 14.69
C GLU A 261 -3.28 17.30 13.76
N LEU A 262 -3.79 18.46 14.21
CA LEU A 262 -3.81 19.69 13.42
C LEU A 262 -2.42 20.05 12.87
N GLY A 263 -1.42 20.05 13.75
CA GLY A 263 -0.04 20.38 13.38
C GLY A 263 0.50 19.45 12.30
N GLY A 264 0.14 18.17 12.37
CA GLY A 264 0.52 17.19 11.37
C GLY A 264 -0.13 17.42 10.01
N MET A 265 -1.41 17.81 9.98
CA MET A 265 -2.09 18.18 8.73
C MET A 265 -1.48 19.44 8.10
N LEU A 266 -1.14 20.45 8.90
CA LEU A 266 -0.49 21.67 8.42
C LEU A 266 0.90 21.41 7.87
N GLU A 267 1.67 20.57 8.56
CA GLU A 267 3.00 20.17 8.10
C GLU A 267 2.94 19.38 6.80
N LEU A 268 1.96 18.48 6.65
CA LEU A 268 1.74 17.76 5.40
C LEU A 268 1.31 18.70 4.27
N ALA A 269 0.40 19.64 4.53
CA ALA A 269 0.03 20.64 3.53
C ALA A 269 1.24 21.48 3.09
N PHE A 270 2.09 21.87 4.03
CA PHE A 270 3.35 22.55 3.73
C PHE A 270 4.28 21.69 2.88
N SER A 271 4.53 20.45 3.29
CA SER A 271 5.41 19.51 2.57
C SER A 271 4.90 19.25 1.15
N ILE A 272 3.59 19.00 0.98
CA ILE A 272 2.95 18.80 -0.32
C ILE A 272 3.10 20.07 -1.17
N ALA A 273 2.93 21.28 -0.62
CA ALA A 273 3.04 22.52 -1.37
C ALA A 273 4.49 22.85 -1.79
N THR A 274 5.49 22.44 -1.01
CA THR A 274 6.91 22.74 -1.28
C THR A 274 7.64 21.71 -2.12
N GLU A 275 7.08 20.50 -2.26
CA GLU A 275 7.74 19.43 -3.01
C GLU A 275 7.85 19.75 -4.50
N ARG A 276 8.97 19.36 -5.10
CA ARG A 276 9.28 19.66 -6.50
C ARG A 276 8.86 18.50 -7.38
N VAL A 277 7.87 18.77 -8.22
CA VAL A 277 7.11 17.73 -8.88
C VAL A 277 7.10 17.96 -10.40
N SER A 278 7.11 16.88 -11.19
CA SER A 278 6.95 16.96 -12.65
C SER A 278 5.53 17.38 -13.03
N SER A 279 5.36 17.95 -14.22
CA SER A 279 4.08 18.51 -14.70
C SER A 279 2.87 17.56 -14.64
N VAL A 280 3.12 16.25 -14.76
CA VAL A 280 2.10 15.18 -14.65
C VAL A 280 1.66 14.97 -13.20
N GLN A 281 2.61 15.03 -12.28
CA GLN A 281 2.39 14.81 -10.85
C GLN A 281 1.89 16.09 -10.16
N THR A 282 2.13 17.28 -10.71
CA THR A 282 1.59 18.56 -10.24
C THR A 282 0.07 18.55 -10.13
N ASN A 283 -0.65 17.94 -11.08
CA ASN A 283 -2.11 17.84 -10.99
C ASN A 283 -2.54 16.99 -9.80
N ARG A 284 -1.82 15.90 -9.51
CA ARG A 284 -2.12 15.02 -8.38
C ARG A 284 -1.76 15.68 -7.04
N GLN A 285 -0.67 16.43 -7.01
CA GLN A 285 -0.25 17.27 -5.88
C GLN A 285 -1.31 18.33 -5.54
N VAL A 286 -1.79 19.07 -6.54
CA VAL A 286 -2.87 20.07 -6.41
C VAL A 286 -4.14 19.43 -5.84
N VAL A 287 -4.59 18.30 -6.39
CA VAL A 287 -5.80 17.61 -5.91
C VAL A 287 -5.62 17.08 -4.49
N ALA A 288 -4.47 16.48 -4.16
CA ALA A 288 -4.18 16.01 -2.82
C ALA A 288 -4.18 17.17 -1.81
N LEU A 289 -3.58 18.31 -2.17
CA LEU A 289 -3.57 19.50 -1.35
C LEU A 289 -4.96 20.12 -1.18
N GLU A 290 -5.75 20.21 -2.26
CA GLU A 290 -7.12 20.70 -2.21
C GLU A 290 -7.96 19.86 -1.24
N ARG A 291 -7.79 18.54 -1.27
CA ARG A 291 -8.48 17.62 -0.37
C ARG A 291 -8.09 17.85 1.08
N LEU A 292 -6.81 18.09 1.35
CA LEU A 292 -6.28 18.37 2.68
C LEU A 292 -6.78 19.73 3.20
N LEU A 293 -6.80 20.76 2.36
CA LEU A 293 -7.38 22.07 2.70
C LEU A 293 -8.87 21.97 3.01
N LYS A 294 -9.65 21.18 2.26
CA LYS A 294 -11.07 20.90 2.59
C LYS A 294 -11.24 20.21 3.95
N LEU A 295 -10.26 19.43 4.40
CA LEU A 295 -10.31 18.79 5.71
C LEU A 295 -9.95 19.77 6.83
N LEU A 296 -8.99 20.67 6.58
CA LEU A 296 -8.63 21.77 7.49
C LEU A 296 -9.73 22.82 7.62
N TYR A 297 -10.39 23.12 6.50
CA TYR A 297 -11.52 24.02 6.38
C TYR A 297 -12.84 23.24 6.48
N ARG A 298 -13.12 22.71 7.68
CA ARG A 298 -14.46 22.19 7.97
C ARG A 298 -15.31 23.28 8.60
N ASP A 299 -16.35 23.66 7.87
CA ASP A 299 -17.38 24.57 8.34
C ASP A 299 -18.05 23.97 9.58
N GLY A 300 -18.34 24.79 10.60
CA GLY A 300 -18.68 24.38 11.98
C GLY A 300 -20.03 23.65 12.16
N GLN A 301 -20.55 22.98 11.15
CA GLN A 301 -21.90 22.39 11.10
C GLN A 301 -21.98 20.93 11.56
N MET A 302 -20.88 20.23 11.82
CA MET A 302 -20.92 18.84 12.33
C MET A 302 -20.12 18.67 13.61
N ASN A 303 -20.85 18.69 14.74
CA ASN A 303 -20.54 18.05 16.01
C ASN A 303 -19.11 18.28 16.57
N GLY A 304 -18.94 19.39 17.27
CA GLY A 304 -18.36 19.48 18.62
C GLY A 304 -16.96 18.94 18.95
N ASN A 305 -16.22 18.30 18.03
CA ASN A 305 -14.94 17.66 18.32
C ASN A 305 -13.94 17.68 17.14
N THR A 306 -13.98 18.71 16.29
CA THR A 306 -13.11 18.76 15.11
C THR A 306 -12.12 19.92 15.14
N VAL A 307 -10.86 19.52 15.14
CA VAL A 307 -9.65 20.24 14.76
C VAL A 307 -9.89 21.12 13.51
N SER A 308 -10.18 22.40 13.71
CA SER A 308 -10.24 23.40 12.64
C SER A 308 -9.43 24.64 13.02
N LEU A 309 -8.77 25.24 12.04
CA LEU A 309 -8.10 26.52 12.25
C LEU A 309 -9.14 27.64 12.37
N PRO A 310 -8.92 28.63 13.25
CA PRO A 310 -9.63 29.90 13.17
C PRO A 310 -9.49 30.48 11.75
N ALA A 311 -10.55 31.06 11.20
CA ALA A 311 -10.58 31.54 9.83
C ALA A 311 -9.42 32.52 9.51
N ARG A 312 -8.99 33.32 10.50
CA ARG A 312 -7.85 34.22 10.39
C ARG A 312 -6.52 33.48 10.22
N ASP A 313 -6.25 32.51 11.09
CA ASP A 313 -5.00 31.72 11.04
C ASP A 313 -4.94 30.86 9.78
N PHE A 314 -6.09 30.40 9.29
CA PHE A 314 -6.19 29.70 8.00
C PHE A 314 -5.85 30.62 6.82
N SER A 315 -6.35 31.86 6.83
CA SER A 315 -5.98 32.87 5.82
C SER A 315 -4.49 33.19 5.87
N ASP A 316 -3.94 33.41 7.06
CA ASP A 316 -2.50 33.70 7.24
C ASP A 316 -1.63 32.51 6.78
N PHE A 317 -2.07 31.28 7.03
CA PHE A 317 -1.42 30.06 6.54
C PHE A 317 -1.45 29.94 5.02
N LEU A 318 -2.62 30.19 4.39
CA LEU A 318 -2.75 30.18 2.94
C LEU A 318 -1.90 31.27 2.27
N ASP A 319 -1.85 32.47 2.88
CA ASP A 319 -1.01 33.57 2.41
C ASP A 319 0.48 33.19 2.46
N ALA A 320 0.93 32.54 3.53
CA ALA A 320 2.30 32.06 3.66
C ALA A 320 2.63 30.98 2.60
N LEU A 321 1.73 30.03 2.35
CA LEU A 321 1.92 29.01 1.30
C LEU A 321 1.95 29.64 -0.10
N LEU A 322 1.05 30.58 -0.37
CA LEU A 322 1.01 31.30 -1.63
C LEU A 322 2.33 32.05 -1.89
N GLN A 323 2.90 32.70 -0.88
CA GLN A 323 4.21 33.36 -1.01
C GLN A 323 5.35 32.40 -1.31
N MET A 324 5.34 31.21 -0.71
CA MET A 324 6.36 30.19 -0.96
C MET A 324 6.30 29.66 -2.39
N VAL A 325 5.09 29.49 -2.93
CA VAL A 325 4.87 29.05 -4.31
C VAL A 325 5.09 30.18 -5.32
N LEU A 326 4.83 31.44 -4.96
CA LEU A 326 5.12 32.62 -5.77
C LEU A 326 6.54 33.14 -5.53
N SER A 327 7.54 32.27 -5.74
CA SER A 327 8.94 32.65 -5.71
C SER A 327 9.48 32.94 -7.12
N ILE A 328 10.37 33.91 -7.24
CA ILE A 328 11.00 34.27 -8.52
C ILE A 328 11.86 33.12 -9.09
N ASP A 329 12.34 32.23 -8.21
CA ASP A 329 13.18 31.09 -8.59
C ASP A 329 12.37 29.86 -8.99
N TYR A 330 11.15 29.72 -8.46
CA TYR A 330 10.30 28.57 -8.68
C TYR A 330 8.84 28.97 -8.51
N THR A 331 8.07 28.84 -9.58
CA THR A 331 6.66 29.20 -9.60
C THR A 331 5.80 28.06 -10.08
N ASP A 332 4.84 27.69 -9.25
CA ASP A 332 3.77 26.79 -9.66
C ASP A 332 2.46 27.56 -9.76
N THR A 333 2.09 27.91 -11.00
CA THR A 333 0.87 28.68 -11.27
C THR A 333 -0.40 27.91 -10.92
N ARG A 334 -0.36 26.57 -10.90
CA ARG A 334 -1.52 25.74 -10.55
C ARG A 334 -1.76 25.75 -9.05
N LEU A 335 -0.70 25.58 -8.24
CA LEU A 335 -0.79 25.70 -6.78
C LEU A 335 -1.16 27.13 -6.36
N ALA A 336 -0.57 28.15 -7.00
CA ALA A 336 -0.93 29.54 -6.75
C ALA A 336 -2.40 29.83 -7.08
N GLY A 337 -2.90 29.30 -8.20
CA GLY A 337 -4.32 29.39 -8.57
C GLY A 337 -5.25 28.71 -7.57
N LEU A 338 -4.84 27.56 -7.01
CA LEU A 338 -5.58 26.88 -5.95
C LEU A 338 -5.62 27.72 -4.67
N PHE A 339 -4.49 28.22 -4.15
CA PHE A 339 -4.54 29.04 -2.94
C PHE A 339 -5.36 30.32 -3.13
N HIS A 340 -5.28 30.90 -4.33
CA HIS A 340 -6.11 32.05 -4.66
C HIS A 340 -7.61 31.74 -4.68
N SER A 341 -8.03 30.58 -5.22
CA SER A 341 -9.45 30.19 -5.20
C SER A 341 -9.99 29.98 -3.78
N TRP A 342 -9.10 29.73 -2.82
CA TRP A 342 -9.38 29.66 -1.39
C TRP A 342 -9.29 31.01 -0.66
N GLY A 343 -9.01 32.11 -1.37
CA GLY A 343 -9.00 33.47 -0.82
C GLY A 343 -7.63 33.98 -0.37
N ALA A 344 -6.53 33.28 -0.68
CA ALA A 344 -5.18 33.74 -0.35
C ALA A 344 -4.85 35.08 -1.05
N THR A 345 -4.19 35.97 -0.33
CA THR A 345 -3.80 37.30 -0.78
C THR A 345 -2.32 37.40 -1.11
N ILE A 346 -2.00 38.01 -2.25
CA ILE A 346 -0.60 38.28 -2.61
C ILE A 346 -0.08 39.40 -1.72
N GLN A 347 0.97 39.12 -0.96
CA GLN A 347 1.58 40.13 -0.10
C GLN A 347 2.34 41.20 -0.90
N THR A 348 2.39 42.41 -0.34
CA THR A 348 3.04 43.60 -0.92
C THR A 348 4.51 43.38 -1.30
N GLY A 349 5.24 42.56 -0.53
CA GLY A 349 6.63 42.24 -0.79
C GLY A 349 6.89 41.55 -2.13
N VAL A 350 5.94 40.75 -2.64
CA VAL A 350 6.07 40.05 -3.94
C VAL A 350 6.07 41.06 -5.09
N TYR A 351 5.12 41.99 -5.08
CA TYR A 351 5.02 43.08 -6.06
C TYR A 351 6.30 43.93 -6.13
N LEU A 352 6.82 44.34 -4.96
CA LEU A 352 8.04 45.14 -4.88
C LEU A 352 9.28 44.37 -5.37
N ARG A 353 9.36 43.07 -5.06
CA ARG A 353 10.47 42.22 -5.50
C ARG A 353 10.46 42.01 -7.01
N LEU A 354 9.29 41.76 -7.61
CA LEU A 354 9.15 41.64 -9.06
C LEU A 354 9.56 42.94 -9.76
N ASN A 355 9.05 44.09 -9.31
CA ASN A 355 9.44 45.39 -9.88
C ASN A 355 10.94 45.65 -9.76
N LYS A 356 11.57 45.28 -8.64
CA LYS A 356 13.02 45.45 -8.47
C LYS A 356 13.82 44.62 -9.47
N VAL A 357 13.42 43.37 -9.72
CA VAL A 357 14.13 42.49 -10.68
C VAL A 357 13.90 42.95 -12.11
N LEU A 358 12.66 43.30 -12.47
CA LEU A 358 12.31 43.78 -13.81
C LEU A 358 13.00 45.10 -14.17
N ARG A 359 13.28 45.96 -13.19
CA ARG A 359 13.96 47.24 -13.40
C ARG A 359 15.48 47.18 -13.22
N SER A 360 16.03 45.98 -12.97
CA SER A 360 17.48 45.86 -12.86
C SER A 360 18.12 46.03 -14.25
N SER A 361 19.20 46.80 -14.34
CA SER A 361 19.95 46.98 -15.60
C SER A 361 20.37 45.64 -16.22
N VAL A 362 20.58 44.62 -15.38
CA VAL A 362 20.90 43.25 -15.79
C VAL A 362 19.77 42.60 -16.60
N PHE A 363 18.51 42.88 -16.29
CA PHE A 363 17.38 42.35 -17.03
C PHE A 363 17.20 43.05 -18.39
N GLU A 364 17.41 44.37 -18.45
CA GLU A 364 17.40 45.15 -19.69
C GLU A 364 18.56 44.76 -20.63
N GLU A 365 19.76 44.53 -20.08
CA GLU A 365 20.95 44.17 -20.87
C GLU A 365 20.95 42.69 -21.30
N ASN A 366 20.49 41.78 -20.45
CA ASN A 366 20.63 40.34 -20.70
C ASN A 366 19.53 39.49 -20.03
N ILE A 367 18.34 39.52 -20.64
CA ILE A 367 17.17 38.71 -20.26
C ILE A 367 17.54 37.24 -20.05
N ARG A 368 18.36 36.65 -20.94
CA ARG A 368 18.75 35.24 -20.88
C ARG A 368 19.55 34.91 -19.62
N LEU A 369 20.48 35.78 -19.22
CA LEU A 369 21.26 35.61 -17.99
C LEU A 369 20.37 35.72 -16.75
N CYS A 370 19.40 36.64 -16.78
CA CYS A 370 18.45 36.82 -15.69
C CYS A 370 17.54 35.59 -15.55
N LEU A 371 16.97 35.07 -16.64
CA LEU A 371 16.14 33.86 -16.63
C LEU A 371 16.93 32.59 -16.29
N ARG A 372 18.24 32.57 -16.53
CA ARG A 372 19.11 31.50 -16.04
C ARG A 372 19.25 31.53 -14.52
N ARG A 373 19.27 32.72 -13.90
CA ARG A 373 19.32 32.90 -12.45
C ARG A 373 17.95 32.71 -11.80
N HIS A 374 16.89 33.11 -12.48
CA HIS A 374 15.52 33.17 -12.01
C HIS A 374 14.57 32.54 -13.03
N PRO A 375 14.47 31.21 -13.08
CA PRO A 375 13.71 30.52 -14.13
C PRO A 375 12.20 30.69 -13.99
N GLY A 376 11.69 30.92 -12.78
CA GLY A 376 10.26 31.15 -12.52
C GLY A 376 9.79 32.59 -12.77
N LEU A 377 10.68 33.55 -13.07
CA LEU A 377 10.36 34.98 -13.11
C LEU A 377 9.16 35.31 -14.02
N LEU A 378 9.16 34.79 -15.25
CA LEU A 378 8.11 35.09 -16.24
C LEU A 378 6.77 34.51 -15.83
N HIS A 379 6.76 33.28 -15.33
CA HIS A 379 5.56 32.63 -14.79
C HIS A 379 5.01 33.36 -13.55
N CYS A 380 5.91 33.81 -12.66
CA CYS A 380 5.59 34.62 -11.47
C CYS A 380 4.90 35.92 -11.87
N PHE A 381 5.53 36.64 -12.80
CA PHE A 381 5.02 37.90 -13.30
C PHE A 381 3.68 37.69 -14.01
N ASP A 382 3.55 36.70 -14.89
CA ASP A 382 2.33 36.43 -15.63
C ASP A 382 1.15 36.17 -14.69
N PHE A 383 1.37 35.35 -13.65
CA PHE A 383 0.36 35.09 -12.63
C PHE A 383 -0.01 36.35 -11.85
N VAL A 384 0.97 37.08 -11.31
CA VAL A 384 0.72 38.30 -10.50
C VAL A 384 0.05 39.39 -11.33
N HIS A 385 0.49 39.58 -12.57
CA HIS A 385 -0.05 40.58 -13.49
C HIS A 385 -1.48 40.25 -13.91
N SER A 386 -1.73 39.02 -14.38
CA SER A 386 -3.09 38.58 -14.73
C SER A 386 -4.03 38.68 -13.52
N HIS A 387 -3.58 38.27 -12.34
CA HIS A 387 -4.37 38.35 -11.12
C HIS A 387 -4.69 39.79 -10.71
N SER A 388 -3.73 40.70 -10.83
CA SER A 388 -3.89 42.12 -10.51
C SER A 388 -4.90 42.84 -11.42
N LEU A 389 -5.00 42.41 -12.68
CA LEU A 389 -5.95 42.98 -13.64
C LEU A 389 -7.39 42.47 -13.45
N HIS A 390 -7.55 41.18 -13.13
CA HIS A 390 -8.87 40.55 -13.07
C HIS A 390 -9.55 40.64 -11.69
N CYS A 391 -8.88 41.20 -10.68
CA CYS A 391 -9.40 41.27 -9.31
C CYS A 391 -9.80 42.71 -8.90
N PRO A 392 -11.09 43.07 -8.96
CA PRO A 392 -11.55 44.43 -8.64
C PRO A 392 -11.33 44.81 -7.16
N ALA A 393 -11.28 43.85 -6.24
CA ALA A 393 -11.03 44.07 -4.81
C ALA A 393 -9.59 44.59 -4.52
N LEU A 394 -8.65 44.35 -5.44
CA LEU A 394 -7.25 44.74 -5.31
C LEU A 394 -6.94 46.10 -5.97
N ALA A 395 -7.83 46.61 -6.82
CA ALA A 395 -7.64 47.84 -7.60
C ALA A 395 -7.38 49.09 -6.76
N GLY A 396 -7.83 49.09 -5.49
CA GLY A 396 -7.61 50.19 -4.54
C GLY A 396 -6.31 50.10 -3.74
N ARG A 397 -5.56 48.99 -3.79
CA ARG A 397 -4.32 48.83 -3.00
C ARG A 397 -3.16 49.52 -3.70
N TRP A 398 -2.45 50.38 -2.97
CA TRP A 398 -1.31 51.15 -3.51
C TRP A 398 -0.26 50.24 -4.16
N ALA A 399 0.06 49.08 -3.58
CA ALA A 399 1.10 48.19 -4.08
C ALA A 399 0.76 47.61 -5.46
N VAL A 400 -0.52 47.34 -5.72
CA VAL A 400 -0.99 46.81 -7.00
C VAL A 400 -0.96 47.90 -8.06
N ARG A 401 -1.44 49.11 -7.71
CA ARG A 401 -1.36 50.28 -8.60
C ARG A 401 0.09 50.64 -8.94
N TYR A 402 0.94 50.71 -7.92
CA TYR A 402 2.37 50.93 -8.07
C TYR A 402 3.03 49.85 -8.94
N PHE A 403 2.65 48.58 -8.76
CA PHE A 403 3.12 47.50 -9.61
C PHE A 403 2.77 47.75 -11.08
N LEU A 404 1.48 47.90 -11.39
CA LEU A 404 0.98 48.11 -12.75
C LEU A 404 1.58 49.35 -13.44
N ASP A 405 1.69 50.47 -12.71
CA ASP A 405 2.26 51.72 -13.25
C ASP A 405 3.76 51.62 -13.59
N HIS A 406 4.48 50.64 -13.03
CA HIS A 406 5.94 50.51 -13.16
C HIS A 406 6.38 49.22 -13.88
N VAL A 407 5.45 48.49 -14.49
CA VAL A 407 5.77 47.34 -15.34
C VAL A 407 6.39 47.85 -16.65
N PRO A 408 7.57 47.37 -17.07
CA PRO A 408 8.12 47.72 -18.37
C PRO A 408 7.26 47.20 -19.54
N GLY A 409 6.91 48.04 -20.51
CA GLY A 409 6.06 47.66 -21.64
C GLY A 409 6.61 46.48 -22.47
N TYR A 410 7.94 46.37 -22.58
CA TYR A 410 8.57 45.23 -23.27
C TYR A 410 8.31 43.89 -22.58
N MET A 411 8.08 43.88 -21.26
CA MET A 411 7.79 42.67 -20.50
C MET A 411 6.40 42.13 -20.87
N LEU A 412 5.42 43.04 -20.99
CA LEU A 412 4.06 42.69 -21.41
C LEU A 412 4.05 42.10 -22.81
N TRP A 413 4.77 42.74 -23.74
CA TRP A 413 4.95 42.23 -25.10
C TRP A 413 5.60 40.85 -25.11
N LEU A 414 6.69 40.65 -24.37
CA LEU A 414 7.42 39.37 -24.35
C LEU A 414 6.53 38.20 -23.96
N ILE A 415 5.69 38.37 -22.92
CA ILE A 415 4.76 37.31 -22.49
C ILE A 415 3.66 37.09 -23.52
N GLN A 416 3.13 38.16 -24.11
CA GLN A 416 2.10 38.06 -25.12
C GLN A 416 2.60 37.30 -26.36
N GLU A 417 3.82 37.61 -26.82
CA GLU A 417 4.44 36.95 -27.97
C GLU A 417 4.74 35.47 -27.67
N LEU A 418 5.32 35.16 -26.51
CA LEU A 418 5.56 33.78 -26.07
C LEU A 418 4.25 32.97 -26.05
N LYS A 419 3.17 33.55 -25.53
CA LYS A 419 1.85 32.90 -25.48
C LYS A 419 1.24 32.69 -26.85
N GLN A 420 1.33 33.69 -27.73
CA GLN A 420 0.79 33.60 -29.10
C GLN A 420 1.47 32.51 -29.92
N GLN A 421 2.79 32.34 -29.76
CA GLN A 421 3.55 31.30 -30.45
C GLN A 421 3.54 29.95 -29.73
N GLY A 422 2.90 29.85 -28.56
CA GLY A 422 2.79 28.61 -27.78
C GLY A 422 4.11 28.17 -27.13
N PHE A 423 5.07 29.08 -26.97
CA PHE A 423 6.34 28.79 -26.33
C PHE A 423 6.22 28.80 -24.79
N PRO A 424 7.02 28.00 -24.07
CA PRO A 424 7.02 28.00 -22.62
C PRO A 424 7.51 29.36 -22.07
N LEU A 425 6.95 29.79 -20.93
CA LEU A 425 7.36 31.04 -20.25
C LEU A 425 8.64 30.82 -19.43
N ASP A 426 9.65 30.26 -20.07
CA ASP A 426 10.96 29.98 -19.50
C ASP A 426 12.07 30.46 -20.43
N ARG A 427 13.31 30.19 -20.03
CA ARG A 427 14.48 30.54 -20.86
C ARG A 427 14.42 29.90 -22.25
N HIS A 428 13.92 28.67 -22.38
CA HIS A 428 13.89 27.98 -23.67
C HIS A 428 12.89 28.61 -24.63
N GLY A 429 11.73 29.06 -24.15
CA GLY A 429 10.80 29.82 -24.98
C GLY A 429 11.41 31.14 -25.47
N VAL A 430 12.17 31.82 -24.60
CA VAL A 430 12.89 33.05 -24.99
C VAL A 430 14.06 32.77 -25.95
N GLU A 431 14.66 31.58 -25.92
CA GLU A 431 15.69 31.15 -26.88
C GLU A 431 15.10 30.82 -28.26
N GLN A 432 13.85 30.34 -28.30
CA GLN A 432 13.12 30.07 -29.54
C GLN A 432 12.56 31.35 -30.19
N LEU A 433 12.43 32.43 -29.41
CA LEU A 433 12.07 33.74 -29.93
C LEU A 433 13.26 34.43 -30.62
N ASP A 434 12.99 34.92 -31.82
CA ASP A 434 13.94 35.75 -32.54
C ASP A 434 13.92 37.19 -32.01
N LEU A 435 14.75 37.44 -30.99
CA LEU A 435 14.91 38.75 -30.35
C LEU A 435 15.59 39.79 -31.26
N SER A 436 16.04 39.43 -32.48
CA SER A 436 16.62 40.37 -33.43
C SER A 436 15.61 41.40 -33.95
N LYS A 437 14.32 41.02 -34.03
CA LYS A 437 13.20 41.93 -34.34
C LYS A 437 12.99 43.03 -33.29
N PHE A 438 13.60 42.91 -32.11
CA PHE A 438 13.47 43.86 -31.00
C PHE A 438 14.41 45.07 -31.12
N LYS A 439 15.55 44.94 -31.83
CA LYS A 439 16.54 46.01 -31.93
C LYS A 439 16.20 47.09 -32.96
N GLU A 440 15.31 46.81 -33.91
CA GLU A 440 14.97 47.76 -34.98
C GLU A 440 13.85 48.73 -34.58
N ASP A 441 12.90 48.31 -33.72
CA ASP A 441 11.78 49.13 -33.27
C ASP A 441 11.95 49.61 -31.82
N GLY A 442 12.89 50.53 -31.58
CA GLY A 442 13.06 51.25 -30.31
C GLY A 442 11.85 52.11 -29.86
N SER A 443 10.65 51.80 -30.34
CA SER A 443 9.39 52.42 -30.00
C SER A 443 8.46 51.37 -29.37
N ILE A 444 8.31 51.49 -28.05
CA ILE A 444 7.27 50.83 -27.26
C ILE A 444 5.91 51.20 -27.86
N PRO A 445 5.04 50.25 -28.30
CA PRO A 445 3.65 50.58 -28.55
C PRO A 445 2.97 50.84 -27.20
N GLY A 446 2.44 52.06 -27.06
CA GLY A 446 1.87 52.61 -25.82
C GLY A 446 0.51 52.07 -25.43
#